data_AF-A0A562GQ91-F1
#
_entry.id   AF-A0A562GQ91-F1
#
_cell.length_a   1.000
_cell.length_b   1.000
_cell.length_c   1.000
_cell.angle_alpha   90.00
_cell.angle_beta   90.00
_cell.angle_gamma   90.00
#
_symmetry.space_group_name_H-M   'P 1'
#
loop_
_entity.id
_entity.type
_entity.pdbx_description
1 polymer ?
#
loop_
_entity_poly.entity_id
_entity_poly.type
_entity_poly.pdbx_seq_one_letter_code
_entity_poly.pdbx_strand_id
1 'polypeptide(L)'
;MNIDNGHLIRFEEEFFQDLPKIRSSFLAVPPELEAEAVCELAGRNETYVDLKAATPLASWAAKKRAERDKKKDKRQMIKKSKRRNRA
;
A
#
# COMPACT_ATOMS: atom_id res chain seq x y z
N MET A 1 1.48 3.29 5.46
CA MET A 1 0.11 2.74 5.48
C MET A 1 0.02 1.45 4.70
N ASN A 2 -0.70 0.46 5.22
CA ASN A 2 -0.98 -0.81 4.56
C ASN A 2 -2.19 -0.69 3.64
N ILE A 3 -2.00 -1.00 2.35
CA ILE A 3 -3.01 -0.84 1.31
C ILE A 3 -4.08 -1.94 1.29
N ASP A 4 -3.89 -3.03 2.04
CA ASP A 4 -4.83 -4.15 2.06
C ASP A 4 -5.91 -4.02 3.14
N ASN A 5 -5.53 -3.53 4.31
CA ASN A 5 -6.37 -3.46 5.51
C ASN A 5 -6.52 -2.03 6.08
N GLY A 6 -5.88 -1.03 5.48
CA GLY A 6 -5.97 0.36 5.92
C GLY A 6 -5.18 0.66 7.19
N HIS A 7 -4.30 -0.26 7.64
CA HIS A 7 -3.49 -0.06 8.83
C HIS A 7 -2.46 1.06 8.59
N LEU A 8 -2.69 2.19 9.23
CA LEU A 8 -1.84 3.36 9.19
C LEU A 8 -0.96 3.34 10.44
N ILE A 9 0.34 3.45 10.24
CA ILE A 9 1.33 3.46 11.33
C ILE A 9 2.28 4.62 11.13
N ARG A 10 2.65 5.28 12.23
CA ARG A 10 3.67 6.29 12.28
C ARG A 10 5.03 5.58 12.25
N PHE A 11 5.81 5.85 11.21
CA PHE A 11 7.15 5.25 11.07
C PHE A 11 8.21 6.28 11.47
N GLU A 12 9.05 5.93 12.44
CA GLU A 12 10.34 6.59 12.67
C GLU A 12 11.41 5.83 11.89
N GLU A 13 12.31 6.56 11.21
CA GLU A 13 13.26 6.03 10.22
C GLU A 13 14.17 4.90 10.75
N GLU A 14 14.35 4.80 12.07
CA GLU A 14 15.21 3.80 12.72
C GLU A 14 14.68 2.35 12.62
N PHE A 15 13.38 2.16 12.39
CA PHE A 15 12.77 0.84 12.24
C PHE A 15 12.99 0.18 10.85
N PHE A 16 13.66 0.87 9.91
CA PHE A 16 13.84 0.39 8.53
C PHE A 16 14.78 -0.81 8.38
N GLN A 17 15.66 -1.06 9.35
CA GLN A 17 16.73 -2.04 9.17
C GLN A 17 16.25 -3.49 9.22
N ASP A 18 15.14 -3.80 9.90
CA ASP A 18 14.78 -5.20 10.19
C ASP A 18 13.70 -5.83 9.30
N LEU A 19 12.94 -5.08 8.49
CA LEU A 19 11.66 -5.61 7.97
C LEU A 19 11.46 -5.49 6.45
N PRO A 20 12.22 -6.24 5.63
CA PRO A 20 11.89 -6.47 4.22
C PRO A 20 10.50 -7.10 4.02
N LYS A 21 9.92 -7.74 5.06
CA LYS A 21 8.55 -8.29 5.02
C LYS A 21 7.47 -7.21 5.11
N ILE A 22 7.66 -6.15 5.91
CA ILE A 22 6.66 -5.08 6.11
C ILE A 22 6.53 -4.22 4.86
N ARG A 23 7.64 -3.93 4.17
CA ARG A 23 7.65 -3.16 2.91
C ARG A 23 6.75 -3.71 1.79
N SER A 24 6.39 -5.00 1.84
CA SER A 24 5.57 -5.60 0.77
C SER A 24 4.12 -5.11 0.77
N SER A 25 3.59 -4.77 1.95
CA SER A 25 2.19 -4.36 2.13
C SER A 25 2.04 -2.92 2.60
N PHE A 26 3.08 -2.34 3.23
CA PHE A 26 3.09 -0.95 3.66
C PHE A 26 3.75 -0.05 2.63
N LEU A 27 3.01 0.98 2.21
CA LEU A 27 3.49 2.06 1.37
C LEU A 27 3.60 3.36 2.16
N ALA A 28 4.60 4.18 1.85
CA ALA A 28 4.70 5.54 2.36
C ALA A 28 3.50 6.35 1.86
N VAL A 29 2.87 7.07 2.79
CA VAL A 29 1.81 8.02 2.43
C VAL A 29 2.48 9.20 1.73
N PRO A 30 1.95 9.68 0.59
CA PRO A 30 2.56 10.78 -0.14
C PRO A 30 2.39 12.08 0.66
N PRO A 31 3.30 13.07 0.50
CA PRO A 31 3.32 14.28 1.33
C PRO A 31 2.00 15.07 1.30
N GLU A 32 1.29 15.05 0.18
CA GLU A 32 0.01 15.76 0.02
C GLU A 32 -1.09 15.19 0.92
N LEU A 33 -0.96 13.93 1.35
CA LEU A 33 -1.89 13.22 2.21
C LEU A 33 -1.38 13.07 3.65
N GLU A 34 -0.21 13.61 3.96
CA GLU A 34 0.42 13.48 5.26
C GLU A 34 -0.40 14.17 6.36
N ALA A 35 -0.94 15.35 6.09
CA ALA A 35 -1.80 16.06 7.03
C ALA A 35 -3.03 15.23 7.43
N GLU A 36 -3.68 14.58 6.46
CA GLU A 36 -4.82 13.70 6.70
C GLU A 36 -4.41 12.44 7.48
N ALA A 37 -3.27 11.85 7.14
CA ALA A 37 -2.73 10.71 7.89
C ALA A 37 -2.40 11.07 9.36
N VAL A 38 -1.85 12.26 9.60
CA VAL A 38 -1.58 12.76 10.96
C VAL A 38 -2.88 13.01 11.72
N CYS A 39 -3.90 13.56 11.07
CA CYS A 39 -5.24 13.72 11.66
C CYS A 39 -5.85 12.37 12.04
N GLU A 40 -5.80 11.37 11.16
CA GLU A 40 -6.30 10.01 11.41
C GLU A 40 -5.54 9.31 12.55
N LEU A 41 -4.23 9.53 12.65
CA LEU A 41 -3.44 9.01 13.75
C LEU A 41 -3.83 9.66 15.09
N ALA A 42 -4.30 10.91 15.10
CA ALA A 42 -4.76 11.61 16.30
C ALA A 42 -3.78 11.52 17.49
N GLY A 43 -2.46 11.54 17.22
CA GLY A 43 -1.41 11.39 18.22
C GLY A 43 -1.08 9.96 18.63
N ARG A 44 -1.70 8.95 18.02
CA ARG A 44 -1.39 7.52 18.21
C ARG A 44 -0.25 7.10 17.28
N ASN A 45 0.38 5.97 17.62
CA ASN A 45 1.41 5.35 16.80
C ASN A 45 0.82 4.53 15.64
N GLU A 46 -0.42 4.06 15.80
CA GLU A 46 -1.13 3.30 14.78
C GLU A 46 -2.65 3.52 14.83
N THR A 47 -3.30 3.37 13.68
CA THR A 47 -4.75 3.42 13.51
C THR A 47 -5.18 2.61 12.30
N TYR A 48 -6.47 2.38 12.14
CA TYR A 48 -7.05 1.74 10.96
C TYR A 48 -7.94 2.73 10.23
N VAL A 49 -7.58 3.01 8.98
CA VAL A 49 -8.35 3.87 8.08
C VAL A 49 -9.35 3.01 7.32
N ASP A 50 -10.61 3.43 7.29
CA ASP A 50 -11.61 2.77 6.48
C ASP A 50 -11.32 2.99 4.98
N LEU A 51 -10.89 1.92 4.31
CA LEU A 51 -10.58 1.92 2.88
C LEU A 51 -11.80 2.11 1.97
N LYS A 52 -13.02 2.03 2.51
CA LYS A 52 -14.27 2.29 1.78
C LYS A 52 -14.76 3.71 1.96
N ALA A 53 -14.15 4.49 2.84
CA ALA A 53 -14.53 5.87 3.05
C ALA A 53 -14.23 6.72 1.81
N ALA A 54 -14.98 7.81 1.63
CA ALA A 54 -14.77 8.79 0.57
C ALA A 54 -13.66 9.80 0.94
N THR A 55 -12.58 9.34 1.58
CA THR A 55 -11.43 10.16 1.95
C THR A 55 -10.31 10.07 0.90
N PRO A 56 -9.54 11.14 0.68
CA PRO A 56 -8.35 11.09 -0.18
C PRO A 56 -7.37 9.97 0.22
N LEU A 57 -7.16 9.74 1.52
CA LEU A 57 -6.33 8.63 2.01
C LEU A 57 -6.84 7.25 1.56
N ALA A 58 -8.14 6.99 1.71
CA ALA A 58 -8.77 5.73 1.30
C ALA A 58 -8.73 5.54 -0.23
N SER A 59 -9.01 6.61 -0.98
CA SER A 59 -8.94 6.63 -2.45
C SER A 59 -7.53 6.33 -2.96
N TRP A 60 -6.50 6.93 -2.34
CA TRP A 60 -5.11 6.66 -2.66
C TRP A 60 -4.73 5.19 -2.40
N ALA A 61 -5.14 4.65 -1.27
CA ALA A 61 -4.90 3.25 -0.91
C ALA A 61 -5.53 2.28 -1.91
N ALA A 62 -6.79 2.52 -2.26
CA ALA A 62 -7.53 1.73 -3.24
C ALA A 62 -6.85 1.77 -4.61
N LYS A 63 -6.39 2.94 -5.05
CA LYS A 63 -5.62 3.11 -6.29
C LYS A 63 -4.34 2.29 -6.28
N LYS A 64 -3.57 2.33 -5.19
CA LYS A 64 -2.33 1.56 -5.05
C LYS A 64 -2.56 0.05 -5.03
N ARG A 65 -3.64 -0.40 -4.40
CA ARG A 65 -4.09 -1.81 -4.45
C ARG A 65 -4.38 -2.26 -5.88
N ALA A 66 -5.15 -1.47 -6.62
CA ALA A 66 -5.48 -1.76 -8.01
C ALA A 66 -4.23 -1.78 -8.93
N GLU A 67 -3.28 -0.86 -8.73
CA GLU A 67 -2.01 -0.84 -9.48
C GLU A 67 -1.19 -2.13 -9.25
N ARG A 68 -1.11 -2.58 -8.00
CA ARG A 68 -0.42 -3.83 -7.63
C ARG A 68 -1.04 -5.04 -8.32
N ASP A 69 -2.37 -5.13 -8.29
CA ASP A 69 -3.10 -6.28 -8.84
C ASP A 69 -2.98 -6.31 -10.38
N LYS A 70 -3.10 -5.16 -11.06
CA LYS A 70 -2.80 -5.04 -12.50
C LYS A 70 -1.39 -5.50 -12.86
N LYS A 71 -0.39 -5.17 -12.04
CA LYS A 71 1.01 -5.60 -12.25
C LYS A 71 1.15 -7.12 -12.11
N LYS A 72 0.41 -7.74 -11.19
CA LYS A 72 0.36 -9.20 -11.02
C LYS A 72 -0.23 -9.89 -12.25
N ASP A 73 -1.34 -9.36 -12.77
CA ASP A 73 -2.01 -9.91 -13.95
C ASP A 73 -1.12 -9.82 -15.19
N LYS A 74 -0.49 -8.66 -15.42
CA LYS A 74 0.47 -8.48 -16.53
C LYS A 74 1.60 -9.50 -16.47
N ARG A 75 2.15 -9.79 -15.28
CA ARG A 75 3.19 -10.82 -15.09
C ARG A 75 2.69 -12.21 -15.45
N GLN A 76 1.47 -12.57 -15.05
CA GLN A 76 0.89 -13.87 -15.40
C GLN A 76 0.68 -14.02 -16.91
N MET A 77 0.19 -12.97 -17.58
CA MET A 77 0.03 -12.97 -19.04
C MET A 77 1.36 -13.18 -19.76
N ILE A 78 2.42 -12.47 -19.35
CA ILE A 78 3.78 -12.62 -19.92
C ILE A 78 4.27 -14.06 -19.71
N LYS A 79 4.10 -14.63 -18.51
CA LYS A 79 4.53 -16.01 -18.21
C LYS A 79 3.77 -17.03 -19.06
N LYS A 80 2.46 -16.85 -19.25
CA LYS A 80 1.61 -17.72 -20.09
C LYS A 80 1.98 -17.62 -21.57
N SER A 81 2.33 -16.41 -22.05
CA SER A 81 2.81 -16.17 -23.41
C SER A 81 4.14 -16.88 -23.65
N LYS A 82 5.14 -16.68 -22.77
CA LYS A 82 6.45 -17.36 -22.86
C LYS A 82 6.36 -18.89 -22.80
N ARG A 83 5.39 -19.44 -22.06
CA ARG A 83 5.17 -20.90 -22.01
C ARG A 83 4.60 -21.45 -23.31
N ARG A 84 3.70 -20.72 -23.97
CA ARG A 84 3.11 -21.14 -25.26
C ARG A 84 4.12 -21.10 -26.40
N ASN A 85 4.98 -20.08 -26.45
CA ASN A 85 5.97 -19.94 -27.53
C ASN A 85 7.24 -20.83 -27.35
N ARG A 86 7.27 -21.68 -26.32
CA ARG A 86 8.36 -22.63 -26.04
C ARG A 86 7.96 -24.10 -26.27
N ALA A 87 6.69 -24.36 -26.55
CA ALA A 87 6.16 -25.66 -26.94
C ALA A 87 5.99 -25.67 -28.46
#